data_AF-A0A0B6Z2E2-F1
#
_entry.id   AF-A0A0B6Z2E2-F1
#
_cell.length_a   1.000
_cell.length_b   1.000
_cell.length_c   1.000
_cell.angle_alpha   90.00
_cell.angle_beta   90.00
_cell.angle_gamma   90.00
#
_symmetry.space_group_name_H-M   'P 1'
#
loop_
_entity.id
_entity.type
_entity.pdbx_description
1 polymer ?
#
loop_
_entity_poly.entity_id
_entity_poly.type
_entity_poly.pdbx_seq_one_letter_code
_entity_poly.pdbx_strand_id
1 'polypeptide(L)'
;NTFRDMLIVFCADSHVAMFSLERKNLQPNPSVSITKVQEISLSSFIPHPLCVAGLTLTSLVSESVSSKLSPTAKEAESMLVNVSGKLLMFQRDRTGPQIKEETNK
;
A
#
# COMPACT_ATOMS: atom_id res chain seq x y z
N ASN A 1 -2.85 14.92 2.21
CA ASN A 1 -3.04 13.72 1.36
C ASN A 1 -1.85 12.83 1.65
N THR A 2 -2.06 11.81 2.48
CA THR A 2 -1.02 10.93 3.03
C THR A 2 -0.45 9.99 1.97
N PHE A 3 -1.27 9.55 1.00
CA PHE A 3 -0.91 8.58 -0.05
C PHE A 3 -0.55 9.23 -1.38
N ARG A 4 -0.05 10.47 -1.34
CA ARG A 4 -0.09 11.42 -2.46
C ARG A 4 0.58 10.90 -3.75
N ASP A 5 1.53 10.01 -3.59
CA ASP A 5 2.38 9.49 -4.65
C ASP A 5 2.23 7.96 -4.80
N MET A 6 1.09 7.39 -4.42
CA MET A 6 0.78 5.98 -4.65
C MET A 6 -0.24 5.78 -5.77
N LEU A 7 0.10 4.90 -6.72
CA LEU A 7 -0.81 4.36 -7.72
C LEU A 7 -1.27 2.96 -7.31
N ILE A 8 -2.57 2.76 -7.23
CA ILE A 8 -3.20 1.45 -6.98
C ILE A 8 -3.78 0.95 -8.29
N VAL A 9 -3.44 -0.28 -8.65
CA VAL A 9 -3.96 -0.94 -9.86
C VAL A 9 -4.64 -2.24 -9.45
N PHE A 10 -5.88 -2.42 -9.93
CA PHE A 10 -6.58 -3.69 -9.84
C PHE A 10 -6.55 -4.39 -11.20
N CYS A 11 -5.98 -5.58 -11.23
CA CYS A 11 -5.75 -6.35 -12.44
C CYS A 11 -6.89 -7.36 -12.68
N ALA A 12 -7.06 -7.76 -13.94
CA ALA A 12 -8.10 -8.73 -14.35
C ALA A 12 -7.90 -10.14 -13.74
N ASP A 13 -6.71 -10.43 -13.21
CA ASP A 13 -6.36 -11.68 -12.52
C ASP A 13 -6.59 -11.61 -10.99
N SER A 14 -7.35 -10.62 -10.52
CA SER A 14 -7.64 -10.36 -9.10
C SER A 14 -6.42 -9.91 -8.27
N HIS A 15 -5.32 -9.48 -8.88
CA HIS A 15 -4.22 -8.87 -8.14
C HIS A 15 -4.46 -7.38 -7.94
N VAL A 16 -4.06 -6.90 -6.76
CA VAL A 16 -3.89 -5.47 -6.51
C VAL A 16 -2.40 -5.18 -6.42
N ALA A 17 -1.92 -4.29 -7.28
CA ALA A 17 -0.55 -3.80 -7.28
C ALA A 17 -0.50 -2.35 -6.81
N MET A 18 0.45 -2.05 -5.94
CA MET A 18 0.73 -0.71 -5.44
C MET A 18 2.07 -0.24 -5.97
N PHE A 19 2.11 0.99 -6.48
CA PHE A 19 3.31 1.61 -7.04
C PHE A 19 3.56 2.96 -6.38
N SER A 20 4.83 3.24 -6.08
CA SER A 20 5.30 4.57 -5.71
C SER A 20 5.64 5.36 -6.96
N LEU A 21 5.19 6.61 -7.01
CA LEU A 21 5.42 7.55 -8.09
C LEU A 21 6.44 8.60 -7.65
N GLU A 22 7.53 8.75 -8.38
CA GLU A 22 8.51 9.80 -8.13
C GLU A 22 8.63 10.70 -9.36
N ARG A 23 8.25 11.97 -9.21
CA ARG A 23 8.28 12.91 -10.32
C ARG A 23 9.69 13.48 -10.53
N LYS A 24 10.25 13.29 -11.72
CA LYS A 24 11.56 13.83 -12.14
C LYS A 24 11.35 15.11 -12.95
N ASN A 25 11.28 16.24 -12.25
CA ASN A 25 10.98 17.57 -12.82
C ASN A 25 12.21 18.38 -13.25
N LEU A 26 13.44 17.90 -12.98
CA LEU A 26 14.66 18.67 -13.25
C LEU A 26 15.10 18.63 -14.72
N GLN A 27 14.43 17.85 -15.56
CA GLN A 27 14.80 17.66 -16.97
C GLN A 27 13.85 18.43 -17.91
N PRO A 28 14.30 18.82 -19.12
CA PRO A 28 13.45 19.47 -20.12
C PRO A 28 12.22 18.64 -20.50
N ASN A 29 12.34 17.31 -20.36
CA ASN A 29 11.26 16.36 -20.56
C ASN A 29 10.81 15.82 -19.19
N PRO A 30 9.69 16.31 -18.62
CA PRO A 30 9.21 15.82 -17.34
C PRO A 30 8.86 14.34 -17.43
N SER A 31 9.36 13.54 -16.48
CA SER A 31 9.07 12.11 -16.41
C SER A 31 8.64 11.71 -15.00
N VAL A 32 8.00 10.54 -14.87
CA VAL A 32 7.66 9.93 -13.58
C VAL A 32 8.33 8.57 -13.51
N SER A 33 9.07 8.33 -12.43
CA SER A 33 9.57 7.00 -12.08
C SER A 33 8.48 6.25 -11.35
N ILE A 34 8.20 5.01 -11.76
CA ILE A 34 7.16 4.17 -11.17
C ILE A 34 7.84 2.93 -10.61
N THR A 35 7.72 2.70 -9.31
CA THR A 35 8.34 1.56 -8.62
C THR A 35 7.25 0.70 -7.97
N LYS A 36 7.16 -0.59 -8.33
CA LYS A 36 6.22 -1.53 -7.70
C LYS A 36 6.64 -1.74 -6.24
N VAL A 37 5.75 -1.38 -5.31
CA VAL A 37 5.97 -1.49 -3.86
C VAL A 37 5.46 -2.83 -3.35
N GLN A 38 4.29 -3.25 -3.82
CA GLN A 38 3.66 -4.49 -3.37
C GLN A 38 2.68 -5.00 -4.42
N GLU A 39 2.44 -6.30 -4.37
CA GLU A 39 1.40 -6.98 -5.12
C GLU A 39 0.74 -8.01 -4.21
N ILE A 40 -0.59 -8.04 -4.21
CA ILE A 40 -1.39 -8.91 -3.35
C ILE A 40 -2.42 -9.60 -4.22
N SER A 41 -2.51 -10.93 -4.12
CA SER A 41 -3.59 -11.68 -4.75
C SER A 41 -4.85 -11.62 -3.90
N LEU A 42 -5.96 -11.19 -4.50
CA LEU A 42 -7.28 -11.25 -3.86
C LEU A 42 -8.03 -12.55 -4.18
N SER A 43 -7.46 -13.43 -5.02
CA SER A 43 -8.11 -14.64 -5.54
C SER A 43 -8.69 -15.56 -4.47
N SER A 44 -8.06 -15.66 -3.29
CA SER A 44 -8.57 -16.46 -2.17
C SER A 44 -9.69 -15.78 -1.37
N PHE A 45 -9.96 -14.50 -1.61
CA PHE A 45 -10.88 -13.68 -0.82
C PHE A 45 -12.10 -13.21 -1.62
N ILE A 46 -12.01 -13.24 -2.96
CA ILE A 46 -13.09 -12.80 -3.85
C ILE A 46 -13.47 -13.93 -4.81
N PRO A 47 -14.76 -14.05 -5.19
CA PRO A 47 -15.20 -15.09 -6.12
C PRO A 47 -14.82 -14.78 -7.58
N HIS A 48 -14.75 -13.49 -7.94
CA HIS A 48 -14.43 -13.04 -9.30
C HIS A 48 -13.99 -11.55 -9.28
N PRO A 49 -13.07 -11.11 -10.16
CA PRO A 49 -12.62 -9.71 -10.20
C PRO A 49 -13.75 -8.68 -10.34
N LEU A 50 -14.77 -9.00 -11.15
CA LEU A 50 -15.93 -8.13 -11.40
C LEU A 50 -16.80 -7.87 -10.15
N CYS A 51 -16.61 -8.64 -9.08
CA CYS A 51 -17.31 -8.38 -7.82
C CYS A 51 -16.68 -7.24 -7.02
N VAL A 52 -15.47 -6.79 -7.38
CA VAL A 52 -14.81 -5.66 -6.71
C VAL A 52 -15.42 -4.35 -7.23
N ALA A 53 -16.18 -3.68 -6.37
CA ALA A 53 -16.82 -2.41 -6.68
C ALA A 53 -15.94 -1.19 -6.36
N GLY A 54 -14.96 -1.36 -5.47
CA GLY A 54 -14.06 -0.27 -5.09
C GLY A 54 -12.91 -0.71 -4.19
N LEU A 55 -11.82 0.07 -4.26
CA LEU A 55 -10.60 -0.11 -3.49
C LEU A 55 -10.20 1.24 -2.89
N THR A 56 -9.89 1.25 -1.59
CA THR A 56 -9.49 2.46 -0.87
C THR A 56 -8.32 2.15 0.06
N LEU A 57 -7.24 2.93 -0.03
CA LEU A 57 -6.19 2.96 0.98
C LEU A 57 -6.57 3.89 2.12
N THR A 58 -6.38 3.44 3.35
CA THR A 58 -6.63 4.24 4.54
C THR A 58 -5.49 4.09 5.54
N SER A 59 -5.10 5.22 6.13
CA SER A 59 -4.06 5.25 7.15
C SER A 59 -4.76 5.00 8.47
N LEU A 60 -4.46 3.87 9.10
CA LEU A 60 -4.98 3.57 10.42
C LEU A 60 -3.86 3.75 11.43
N VAL A 61 -4.03 4.76 12.29
CA VAL A 61 -3.28 4.84 13.54
C VAL A 61 -4.03 3.98 14.54
N SER A 62 -3.54 2.76 14.80
CA SER A 62 -4.04 1.99 15.93
C SER A 62 -3.53 2.63 17.22
N GLU A 63 -4.42 3.05 18.12
CA GLU A 63 -4.08 3.69 19.40
C GLU A 63 -3.32 2.76 20.38
N SER A 64 -3.07 1.51 20.01
CA SER A 64 -2.60 0.45 20.92
C SER A 64 -1.07 0.22 20.99
N VAL A 65 -0.22 1.01 20.32
CA VAL A 65 1.24 0.82 20.42
C VAL A 65 1.89 1.95 21.22
N SER A 66 2.16 1.62 22.48
CA SER A 66 3.10 2.26 23.42
C SER A 66 3.98 3.38 22.84
N SER A 67 3.91 4.52 23.51
CA SER A 67 4.47 5.85 23.23
C SER A 67 6.01 5.96 23.16
N LYS A 68 6.76 4.99 22.62
CA LYS A 68 8.24 5.02 22.64
C LYS A 68 8.99 4.61 21.36
N LEU A 69 8.33 4.47 20.22
CA LEU A 69 9.02 4.15 18.96
C LEU A 69 8.80 5.26 17.91
N SER A 70 9.86 5.52 17.16
CA SER A 70 10.14 6.71 16.35
C SER A 70 8.97 7.30 15.54
N PRO A 71 8.90 8.64 15.39
CA PRO A 71 7.86 9.33 14.64
C PRO A 71 7.82 9.00 13.14
N THR A 72 8.81 8.28 12.61
CA THR A 72 8.87 7.83 11.20
C THR A 72 8.19 6.48 10.94
N ALA A 73 7.79 5.74 11.98
CA ALA A 73 7.24 4.37 11.85
C ALA A 73 5.69 4.31 11.79
N LYS A 74 5.03 5.44 11.52
CA LYS A 74 3.64 5.68 11.94
C LYS A 74 2.52 5.31 10.98
N GLU A 75 2.77 4.86 9.76
CA GLU A 75 1.67 4.68 8.81
C GLU A 75 1.51 3.19 8.46
N ALA A 76 0.62 2.53 9.21
CA ALA A 76 0.08 1.24 8.81
C ALA A 76 -1.07 1.51 7.83
N GLU A 77 -0.76 1.39 6.54
CA GLU A 77 -1.65 1.72 5.44
C GLU A 77 -2.48 0.48 5.09
N SER A 78 -3.66 0.36 5.69
CA SER A 78 -4.58 -0.76 5.41
C SER A 78 -5.33 -0.52 4.10
N MET A 79 -5.65 -1.61 3.40
CA MET A 79 -6.44 -1.57 2.18
C MET A 79 -7.86 -2.08 2.46
N LEU A 80 -8.85 -1.24 2.18
CA LEU A 80 -10.27 -1.60 2.20
C LEU A 80 -10.73 -1.96 0.80
N VAL A 81 -11.36 -3.12 0.66
CA VAL A 81 -11.88 -3.66 -0.61
C VAL A 81 -13.38 -3.88 -0.48
N ASN A 82 -14.17 -3.26 -1.34
CA ASN A 82 -15.61 -3.52 -1.45
C ASN A 82 -15.87 -4.61 -2.49
N VAL A 83 -16.39 -5.75 -2.04
CA VAL A 83 -16.71 -6.92 -2.85
C VAL A 83 -18.21 -7.18 -2.77
N SER A 84 -18.97 -6.76 -3.77
CA SER A 84 -20.43 -6.92 -3.83
C SER A 84 -21.16 -6.50 -2.54
N GLY A 85 -20.74 -5.39 -1.93
CA GLY A 85 -21.33 -4.87 -0.68
C GLY A 85 -20.70 -5.42 0.61
N LYS A 86 -19.76 -6.36 0.53
CA LYS A 86 -18.94 -6.80 1.67
C LYS A 86 -17.63 -6.01 1.70
N LEU A 87 -17.26 -5.51 2.88
CA LEU A 87 -15.98 -4.85 3.09
C LEU A 87 -14.95 -5.85 3.62
N LEU A 88 -13.85 -6.00 2.89
CA LEU A 88 -12.66 -6.72 3.33
C LEU A 88 -11.58 -5.70 3.70
N MET A 89 -10.85 -6.00 4.77
CA MET A 89 -9.76 -5.15 5.25
C MET A 89 -8.46 -5.93 5.27
N PHE A 90 -7.49 -5.49 4.48
CA PHE A 90 -6.16 -6.05 4.43
C PHE A 90 -5.21 -5.19 5.26
N GLN A 91 -4.65 -5.79 6.30
CA GLN A 91 -3.64 -5.15 7.15
C GLN A 91 -2.25 -5.64 6.74
N ARG A 92 -1.29 -4.71 6.67
CA ARG A 92 0.10 -5.05 6.44
C ARG A 92 0.66 -5.75 7.68
N ASP A 93 1.13 -6.98 7.51
CA ASP A 93 1.84 -7.69 8.58
C ASP A 93 3.19 -6.98 8.83
N ARG A 94 3.40 -6.51 10.07
CA ARG A 94 4.62 -5.79 10.47
C ARG A 94 5.76 -6.71 10.91
N THR A 95 5.60 -8.03 10.76
CA THR A 95 6.59 -9.02 11.22
C THR A 95 7.70 -9.37 10.21
N GLY A 96 7.76 -8.71 9.05
CA GLY A 96 8.80 -8.91 8.03
C GLY A 96 10.21 -8.46 8.47
N PRO A 97 11.28 -9.00 7.84
CA PRO A 97 12.66 -8.82 8.31
C PRO A 97 13.03 -7.34 8.30
N GLN A 98 13.33 -6.82 9.49
CA GLN A 98 13.91 -5.50 9.66
C GLN A 98 15.26 -5.51 8.93
N ILE A 99 15.36 -4.82 7.79
CA ILE A 99 16.64 -4.58 7.15
C ILE A 99 17.43 -3.72 8.13
N LYS A 100 18.37 -4.37 8.82
CA LYS A 100 19.27 -3.74 9.77
C LYS A 100 20.18 -2.84 8.94
N GLU A 101 19.98 -1.53 9.02
CA GLU A 101 20.97 -0.59 8.49
C GLU A 101 22.28 -0.81 9.26
N GLU A 102 23.26 -1.42 8.60
CA GLU A 102 24.62 -1.45 9.11
C GLU A 102 25.16 -0.03 9.10
N THR A 103 25.21 0.57 10.30
CA THR A 103 25.93 1.81 10.55
C THR A 103 27.42 1.51 10.39
N ASN A 104 27.96 1.73 9.19
CA ASN A 104 29.40 1.68 9.01
C ASN A 104 30.00 2.96 9.61
N LYS A 105 30.80 2.78 10.67
CA LYS A 105 31.58 3.84 11.33
C LYS A 105 32.84 4.17 10.54
#